data_AF-A0A0F9DKX8-F1
#
_entry.id   AF-A0A0F9DKX8-F1
#
_cell.length_a   1.000
_cell.length_b   1.000
_cell.length_c   1.000
_cell.angle_alpha   90.00
_cell.angle_beta   90.00
_cell.angle_gamma   90.00
#
_symmetry.space_group_name_H-M   'P 1'
#
loop_
_entity.id
_entity.type
_entity.pdbx_description
1 polymer ?
#
loop_
_entity_poly.entity_id
_entity_poly.type
_entity_poly.pdbx_seq_one_letter_code
_entity_poly.pdbx_strand_id
1 'polypeptide(L)'
;LWSAAELVIQMEDALREVSEYSPHVTMDTMEFESRTGADTAGTSGSLTDTDKSQFLSTDVGKVIYNTDDRTYAIVVTFTSTSVLVLSADIMDSGENYRMYNQDCWNINQLYVGGVEDFVGTDNGVKQVEYPIGEHPPKYRSFTVENLVLTVDYRSGIPDSGTANANIEVNVWFDRKHQVNQLTDLAGEVDLPAGGNAAGISTIHIDGMGASDVLVEDSEFTIAGLRGLYRLTDASTMSSNEGDINFYPPLQNAILDGDAITFVSSTLSRSLERQVVEFTAGRATISKGALLLREANSAITSVASSATALGLVAAKVLRQLTDLSDGRIEASKVATSLADGVKEIDNMGLGIDQATAMIDEGRGLANKVNVGGAPSVTLANLAAQALGASRARTDLARGYYNAAAGSNPVSNTYVALGNGQLAGANTSLGEAAGYAQKAVTELAIVDRTGEFRRWGERKMARILQQLNLGLPPNQRRDYPSR
;
A
#
# COMPACT_ATOMS: atom_id res chain seq x y z
N LEU A 1 -13.41 11.78 -1.48
CA LEU A 1 -13.71 10.39 -1.86
C LEU A 1 -12.38 9.65 -2.01
N TRP A 2 -12.27 8.41 -1.53
CA TRP A 2 -11.09 7.57 -1.76
C TRP A 2 -11.09 7.09 -3.21
N SER A 3 -9.92 7.00 -3.82
CA SER A 3 -9.76 6.31 -5.11
C SER A 3 -9.76 4.79 -4.91
N ALA A 4 -10.09 4.03 -5.97
CA ALA A 4 -10.03 2.58 -5.93
C ALA A 4 -8.60 2.09 -5.59
N ALA A 5 -7.58 2.68 -6.20
CA ALA A 5 -6.18 2.32 -5.93
C ALA A 5 -5.75 2.51 -4.47
N GLU A 6 -6.19 3.61 -3.82
CA GLU A 6 -5.91 3.82 -2.40
C GLU A 6 -6.55 2.74 -1.53
N LEU A 7 -7.78 2.30 -1.85
CA LEU A 7 -8.48 1.27 -1.10
C LEU A 7 -7.87 -0.12 -1.31
N VAL A 8 -7.39 -0.44 -2.51
CA VAL A 8 -6.70 -1.70 -2.82
C VAL A 8 -5.47 -1.87 -1.92
N ILE A 9 -4.63 -0.85 -1.82
CA ILE A 9 -3.43 -0.88 -0.96
C ILE A 9 -3.82 -1.10 0.52
N GLN A 10 -4.86 -0.40 1.01
CA GLN A 10 -5.30 -0.60 2.40
C GLN A 10 -5.91 -1.98 2.62
N MET A 11 -6.55 -2.56 1.60
CA MET A 11 -7.14 -3.88 1.66
C MET A 11 -6.09 -4.98 1.65
N GLU A 12 -5.05 -4.87 0.81
CA GLU A 12 -3.92 -5.81 0.81
C GLU A 12 -3.24 -5.87 2.17
N ASP A 13 -2.96 -4.71 2.77
CA ASP A 13 -2.34 -4.71 4.09
C ASP A 13 -3.31 -5.18 5.20
N ALA A 14 -4.61 -4.95 5.05
CA ALA A 14 -5.62 -5.47 5.96
C ALA A 14 -5.73 -7.00 5.88
N LEU A 15 -5.69 -7.55 4.66
CA LEU A 15 -5.65 -9.00 4.43
C LEU A 15 -4.41 -9.60 5.07
N ARG A 16 -3.23 -8.99 4.87
CA ARG A 16 -1.99 -9.42 5.52
C ARG A 16 -2.13 -9.48 7.04
N GLU A 17 -2.54 -8.38 7.66
CA GLU A 17 -2.69 -8.31 9.12
C GLU A 17 -3.71 -9.33 9.64
N VAL A 18 -4.89 -9.43 9.02
CA VAL A 18 -5.92 -10.39 9.46
C VAL A 18 -5.44 -11.83 9.34
N SER A 19 -4.65 -12.13 8.31
CA SER A 19 -4.12 -13.47 8.06
C SER A 19 -3.08 -13.89 9.11
N GLU A 20 -2.37 -12.95 9.74
CA GLU A 20 -1.49 -13.28 10.88
C GLU A 20 -2.28 -13.89 12.06
N TYR A 21 -3.54 -13.50 12.25
CA TYR A 21 -4.38 -14.02 13.33
C TYR A 21 -5.25 -15.22 12.93
N SER A 22 -5.67 -15.28 11.67
CA SER A 22 -6.50 -16.35 11.14
C SER A 22 -6.05 -16.62 9.71
N PRO A 23 -4.99 -17.42 9.51
CA PRO A 23 -4.45 -17.67 8.19
C PRO A 23 -5.36 -18.56 7.35
N HIS A 24 -5.21 -18.43 6.03
CA HIS A 24 -5.78 -19.39 5.09
C HIS A 24 -4.88 -20.62 5.03
N VAL A 25 -5.40 -21.78 5.44
CA VAL A 25 -4.61 -23.01 5.46
C VAL A 25 -4.73 -23.69 4.10
N THR A 26 -3.62 -23.76 3.39
CA THR A 26 -3.50 -24.44 2.10
C THR A 26 -2.57 -25.63 2.21
N MET A 27 -2.70 -26.59 1.30
CA MET A 27 -1.83 -27.76 1.24
C MET A 27 -1.09 -27.75 -0.09
N ASP A 28 0.23 -27.83 -0.03
CA ASP A 28 1.08 -28.05 -1.18
C ASP A 28 1.76 -29.41 -1.07
N THR A 29 1.84 -30.12 -2.18
CA THR A 29 2.69 -31.32 -2.25
C THR A 29 4.05 -30.91 -2.77
N MET A 30 5.07 -31.28 -2.01
CA MET A 30 6.48 -31.10 -2.32
C MET A 30 7.13 -32.47 -2.45
N GLU A 31 8.18 -32.57 -3.25
CA GLU A 31 8.88 -33.84 -3.47
C GLU A 31 10.32 -33.76 -2.95
N PHE A 32 10.74 -34.81 -2.24
CA PHE A 32 12.14 -34.98 -1.90
C PHE A 32 12.96 -35.29 -3.15
N GLU A 33 14.08 -34.59 -3.28
CA GLU A 33 15.12 -34.98 -4.20
C GLU A 33 16.11 -35.91 -3.50
N SER A 34 16.28 -37.09 -4.09
CA SER A 34 17.08 -38.17 -3.55
C SER A 34 17.78 -38.99 -4.63
N ARG A 35 17.84 -38.47 -5.88
CA ARG A 35 18.49 -39.17 -7.00
C ARG A 35 19.93 -39.52 -6.66
N THR A 36 20.31 -40.74 -6.99
CA THR A 36 21.68 -41.25 -6.80
C THR A 36 22.27 -41.73 -8.12
N GLY A 37 23.60 -41.67 -8.22
CA GLY A 37 24.33 -42.10 -9.41
C GLY A 37 25.84 -42.04 -9.20
N ALA A 38 26.59 -42.17 -10.30
CA ALA A 38 28.04 -42.04 -10.30
C ALA A 38 28.51 -41.19 -11.48
N ASP A 39 29.59 -40.42 -11.30
CA ASP A 39 30.23 -39.70 -12.41
C ASP A 39 31.01 -40.68 -13.28
N THR A 40 30.62 -40.85 -14.53
CA THR A 40 31.25 -41.78 -15.46
C THR A 40 32.46 -41.17 -16.18
N ALA A 41 32.64 -39.84 -16.15
CA ALA A 41 33.66 -39.15 -16.94
C ALA A 41 34.82 -38.51 -16.14
N GLY A 42 34.59 -37.97 -14.94
CA GLY A 42 35.61 -37.21 -14.20
C GLY A 42 35.97 -35.88 -14.87
N THR A 43 34.97 -35.19 -15.45
CA THR A 43 35.21 -33.93 -16.16
C THR A 43 35.20 -32.77 -15.18
N SER A 44 36.32 -32.04 -15.11
CA SER A 44 36.47 -30.92 -14.17
C SER A 44 35.29 -29.93 -14.22
N GLY A 45 34.69 -29.69 -13.05
CA GLY A 45 33.56 -28.79 -12.87
C GLY A 45 32.24 -29.29 -13.45
N SER A 46 32.13 -30.58 -13.79
CA SER A 46 30.90 -31.19 -14.32
C SER A 46 30.63 -32.54 -13.67
N LEU A 47 29.35 -32.93 -13.64
CA LEU A 47 28.90 -34.27 -13.29
C LEU A 47 28.33 -34.93 -14.55
N THR A 48 28.90 -36.06 -14.97
CA THR A 48 28.48 -36.82 -16.14
C THR A 48 27.96 -38.19 -15.73
N ASP A 49 26.65 -38.42 -15.72
CA ASP A 49 26.05 -39.73 -15.43
C ASP A 49 25.38 -40.29 -16.69
N THR A 50 26.17 -40.98 -17.52
CA THR A 50 25.66 -41.64 -18.72
C THR A 50 24.85 -42.90 -18.43
N ASP A 51 25.08 -43.54 -17.28
CA ASP A 51 24.47 -44.82 -16.93
C ASP A 51 22.99 -44.64 -16.55
N LYS A 52 22.67 -43.56 -15.83
CA LYS A 52 21.30 -43.22 -15.45
C LYS A 52 20.64 -42.27 -16.43
N SER A 53 21.38 -41.31 -16.99
CA SER A 53 20.85 -40.27 -17.88
C SER A 53 19.55 -39.64 -17.35
N GLN A 54 19.58 -39.22 -16.09
CA GLN A 54 18.40 -38.87 -15.28
C GLN A 54 18.22 -37.38 -15.01
N PHE A 55 19.12 -36.51 -15.49
CA PHE A 55 19.08 -35.08 -15.19
C PHE A 55 18.01 -34.33 -15.99
N LEU A 56 17.49 -33.26 -15.41
CA LEU A 56 16.44 -32.41 -15.95
C LEU A 56 16.88 -30.94 -15.96
N SER A 57 16.29 -30.13 -16.84
CA SER A 57 16.56 -28.68 -16.86
C SER A 57 16.15 -27.97 -15.58
N THR A 58 15.19 -28.54 -14.84
CA THR A 58 14.74 -28.07 -13.51
C THR A 58 15.71 -28.41 -12.37
N ASP A 59 16.83 -29.07 -12.66
CA ASP A 59 17.83 -29.41 -11.64
C ASP A 59 18.82 -28.27 -11.35
N VAL A 60 18.78 -27.19 -12.13
CA VAL A 60 19.59 -25.99 -11.86
C VAL A 60 19.22 -25.42 -10.48
N GLY A 61 20.22 -25.17 -9.64
CA GLY A 61 20.06 -24.72 -8.25
C GLY A 61 20.03 -25.85 -7.21
N LYS A 62 19.85 -27.11 -7.62
CA LYS A 62 19.92 -28.28 -6.71
C LYS A 62 21.35 -28.53 -6.24
N VAL A 63 21.49 -29.28 -5.14
CA VAL A 63 22.78 -29.57 -4.51
C VAL A 63 23.23 -30.99 -4.84
N ILE A 64 24.46 -31.13 -5.32
CA ILE A 64 25.16 -32.40 -5.47
C ILE A 64 26.06 -32.61 -4.26
N TYR A 65 25.93 -33.77 -3.64
CA TYR A 65 26.82 -34.25 -2.59
C TYR A 65 27.61 -35.45 -3.10
N ASN A 66 28.94 -35.29 -3.21
CA ASN A 66 29.83 -36.40 -3.47
C ASN A 66 29.95 -37.24 -2.18
N THR A 67 29.54 -38.50 -2.26
CA THR A 67 29.50 -39.38 -1.08
C THR A 67 30.86 -39.99 -0.72
N ASP A 68 31.80 -40.03 -1.66
CA ASP A 68 33.14 -40.55 -1.48
C ASP A 68 34.02 -39.50 -0.77
N ASP A 69 34.05 -38.27 -1.30
CA ASP A 69 34.88 -37.17 -0.77
C ASP A 69 34.19 -36.27 0.26
N ARG A 70 32.87 -36.40 0.41
CA ARG A 70 32.04 -35.59 1.33
C ARG A 70 32.07 -34.10 1.01
N THR A 71 32.09 -33.77 -0.27
CA THR A 71 32.08 -32.40 -0.80
C THR A 71 30.71 -32.08 -1.40
N TYR A 72 30.42 -30.77 -1.53
CA TYR A 72 29.14 -30.27 -2.03
C TYR A 72 29.37 -29.28 -3.17
N ALA A 73 28.48 -29.30 -4.16
CA ALA A 73 28.42 -28.28 -5.21
C ALA A 73 26.97 -28.05 -5.65
N ILE A 74 26.66 -26.82 -6.01
CA ILE A 74 25.37 -26.44 -6.61
C ILE A 74 25.43 -26.66 -8.12
N VAL A 75 24.35 -27.15 -8.71
CA VAL A 75 24.15 -27.25 -10.15
C VAL A 75 23.94 -25.85 -10.75
N VAL A 76 24.85 -25.43 -11.63
CA VAL A 76 24.82 -24.10 -12.26
C VAL A 76 24.17 -24.15 -13.65
N THR A 77 24.36 -25.23 -14.39
CA THR A 77 23.84 -25.36 -15.75
C THR A 77 23.46 -26.79 -16.07
N PHE A 78 22.27 -26.98 -16.62
CA PHE A 78 21.86 -28.22 -17.27
C PHE A 78 22.35 -28.23 -18.71
N THR A 79 23.10 -29.26 -19.10
CA THR A 79 23.59 -29.41 -20.48
C THR A 79 22.82 -30.50 -21.23
N SER A 80 22.59 -31.64 -20.58
CA SER A 80 21.82 -32.76 -21.12
C SER A 80 21.32 -33.64 -19.98
N THR A 81 20.52 -34.65 -20.32
CA THR A 81 20.05 -35.66 -19.36
C THR A 81 21.18 -36.43 -18.67
N SER A 82 22.40 -36.37 -19.19
CA SER A 82 23.57 -37.04 -18.62
C SER A 82 24.63 -36.08 -18.09
N VAL A 83 24.51 -34.76 -18.28
CA VAL A 83 25.58 -33.81 -17.93
C VAL A 83 25.03 -32.56 -17.24
N LEU A 84 25.57 -32.29 -16.05
CA LEU A 84 25.38 -31.06 -15.28
C LEU A 84 26.72 -30.33 -15.10
N VAL A 85 26.70 -29.01 -15.16
CA VAL A 85 27.84 -28.17 -14.77
C VAL A 85 27.67 -27.75 -13.31
N LEU A 86 28.72 -27.92 -12.52
CA LEU A 86 28.72 -27.67 -11.08
C LEU A 86 29.45 -26.35 -10.76
N SER A 87 29.09 -25.74 -9.63
CA SER A 87 29.72 -24.51 -9.12
C SER A 87 31.14 -24.72 -8.59
N ALA A 88 31.53 -25.97 -8.33
CA ALA A 88 32.86 -26.36 -7.90
C ALA A 88 33.21 -27.71 -8.51
N ASP A 89 34.51 -27.94 -8.70
CA ASP A 89 35.03 -29.23 -9.13
C ASP A 89 35.09 -30.17 -7.92
N ILE A 90 34.15 -31.12 -7.87
CA ILE A 90 33.96 -32.01 -6.73
C ILE A 90 33.85 -33.48 -7.10
N MET A 91 33.98 -33.85 -8.38
CA MET A 91 33.78 -35.22 -8.87
C MET A 91 35.01 -35.71 -9.64
N ASP A 92 35.44 -36.93 -9.33
CA ASP A 92 36.31 -37.75 -10.16
C ASP A 92 35.54 -38.92 -10.81
N SER A 93 36.12 -39.50 -11.87
CA SER A 93 35.52 -40.63 -12.57
C SER A 93 35.37 -41.85 -11.64
N GLY A 94 34.14 -42.34 -11.53
CA GLY A 94 33.74 -43.48 -10.70
C GLY A 94 33.16 -43.11 -9.33
N GLU A 95 33.16 -41.84 -8.95
CA GLU A 95 32.65 -41.39 -7.66
C GLU A 95 31.13 -41.29 -7.62
N ASN A 96 30.54 -41.64 -6.48
CA ASN A 96 29.10 -41.69 -6.27
C ASN A 96 28.58 -40.37 -5.72
N TYR A 97 27.41 -39.96 -6.21
CA TYR A 97 26.76 -38.73 -5.77
C TYR A 97 25.34 -38.98 -5.25
N ARG A 98 24.85 -38.01 -4.48
CA ARG A 98 23.44 -37.81 -4.17
C ARG A 98 23.03 -36.40 -4.53
N MET A 99 21.83 -36.26 -5.10
CA MET A 99 21.22 -34.97 -5.35
C MET A 99 20.22 -34.64 -4.24
N TYR A 100 20.18 -33.38 -3.82
CA TYR A 100 19.22 -32.82 -2.85
C TYR A 100 18.48 -31.62 -3.45
N ASN A 101 17.37 -31.22 -2.83
CA ASN A 101 16.61 -30.04 -3.25
C ASN A 101 17.48 -28.78 -3.19
N GLN A 102 17.04 -27.70 -3.83
CA GLN A 102 17.69 -26.41 -3.77
C GLN A 102 17.94 -25.98 -2.31
N ASP A 103 19.12 -25.42 -2.03
CA ASP A 103 19.52 -24.93 -0.70
C ASP A 103 19.41 -25.96 0.45
N CYS A 104 19.32 -27.25 0.11
CA CYS A 104 19.25 -28.36 1.06
C CYS A 104 20.60 -29.11 1.14
N TRP A 105 20.89 -29.66 2.31
CA TRP A 105 22.16 -30.33 2.64
C TRP A 105 21.96 -31.81 2.99
N ASN A 106 20.70 -32.24 3.09
CA ASN A 106 20.29 -33.57 3.47
C ASN A 106 19.02 -33.99 2.69
N ILE A 107 18.85 -35.30 2.54
CA ILE A 107 17.77 -35.94 1.78
C ILE A 107 16.37 -35.68 2.38
N ASN A 108 16.29 -35.39 3.68
CA ASN A 108 15.03 -35.15 4.39
C ASN A 108 14.67 -33.66 4.50
N GLN A 109 15.24 -32.83 3.63
CA GLN A 109 15.03 -31.39 3.60
C GLN A 109 14.29 -30.98 2.33
N LEU A 110 13.38 -30.03 2.48
CA LEU A 110 12.61 -29.42 1.41
C LEU A 110 12.84 -27.92 1.41
N TYR A 111 12.99 -27.35 0.22
CA TYR A 111 13.04 -25.89 0.07
C TYR A 111 11.62 -25.33 0.03
N VAL A 112 11.29 -24.48 0.98
CA VAL A 112 9.96 -23.83 1.06
C VAL A 112 10.00 -22.38 0.60
N GLY A 113 11.15 -21.87 0.16
CA GLY A 113 11.31 -20.48 -0.27
C GLY A 113 10.60 -20.10 -1.56
N GLY A 114 10.02 -21.06 -2.28
CA GLY A 114 9.11 -20.79 -3.40
C GLY A 114 7.70 -20.39 -2.99
N VAL A 115 7.35 -20.50 -1.70
CA VAL A 115 6.08 -20.00 -1.16
C VAL A 115 6.28 -18.55 -0.73
N GLU A 116 5.73 -17.59 -1.47
CA GLU A 116 5.97 -16.16 -1.22
C GLU A 116 4.94 -15.51 -0.27
N ASP A 117 3.77 -16.12 -0.09
CA ASP A 117 2.61 -15.52 0.59
C ASP A 117 2.30 -16.11 1.98
N PHE A 118 3.27 -16.81 2.58
CA PHE A 118 3.11 -17.36 3.92
C PHE A 118 2.97 -16.27 4.99
N VAL A 119 2.33 -16.63 6.10
CA VAL A 119 2.19 -15.79 7.30
C VAL A 119 2.53 -16.60 8.55
N GLY A 120 2.92 -15.91 9.62
CA GLY A 120 3.24 -16.54 10.90
C GLY A 120 4.69 -17.00 11.04
N THR A 121 4.95 -17.83 12.04
CA THR A 121 6.28 -18.42 12.32
C THR A 121 6.58 -19.57 11.38
N ASP A 122 7.85 -20.02 11.35
CA ASP A 122 8.26 -21.22 10.58
C ASP A 122 7.90 -21.16 9.08
N ASN A 123 7.94 -19.95 8.51
CA ASN A 123 7.48 -19.63 7.14
C ASN A 123 6.08 -20.17 6.82
N GLY A 124 5.18 -20.11 7.80
CA GLY A 124 3.81 -20.58 7.67
C GLY A 124 3.67 -22.10 7.62
N VAL A 125 4.73 -22.90 7.77
CA VAL A 125 4.58 -24.36 7.82
C VAL A 125 3.82 -24.75 9.08
N LYS A 126 2.56 -25.13 8.90
CA LYS A 126 1.67 -25.53 9.99
C LYS A 126 1.82 -27.02 10.31
N GLN A 127 1.92 -27.84 9.27
CA GLN A 127 1.83 -29.29 9.39
C GLN A 127 2.52 -29.97 8.20
N VAL A 128 3.04 -31.17 8.44
CA VAL A 128 3.62 -32.03 7.41
C VAL A 128 3.07 -33.45 7.55
N GLU A 129 2.63 -34.03 6.42
CA GLU A 129 2.18 -35.42 6.31
C GLU A 129 2.72 -36.07 5.03
N TYR A 130 2.74 -37.40 5.01
CA TYR A 130 2.99 -38.18 3.80
C TYR A 130 1.66 -38.52 3.13
N PRO A 131 1.65 -38.77 1.81
CA PRO A 131 0.46 -39.18 1.08
C PRO A 131 -0.33 -40.29 1.79
N ILE A 132 -1.65 -40.16 1.75
CA ILE A 132 -2.60 -40.99 2.50
C ILE A 132 -2.48 -42.45 2.06
N GLY A 133 -2.11 -43.36 2.96
CA GLY A 133 -2.20 -44.81 2.71
C GLY A 133 -1.20 -45.68 3.46
N GLU A 134 -0.03 -45.16 3.85
CA GLU A 134 1.05 -46.06 4.32
C GLU A 134 1.17 -46.22 5.83
N HIS A 135 0.74 -45.26 6.65
CA HIS A 135 0.66 -45.41 8.11
C HIS A 135 -0.42 -44.45 8.62
N PRO A 136 -1.13 -44.72 9.74
CA PRO A 136 -2.11 -43.78 10.26
C PRO A 136 -1.46 -42.39 10.37
N PRO A 137 -2.14 -41.32 9.93
CA PRO A 137 -1.57 -39.98 9.85
C PRO A 137 -1.11 -39.57 11.25
N LYS A 138 0.18 -39.77 11.49
CA LYS A 138 0.88 -39.23 12.63
C LYS A 138 1.65 -38.06 12.07
N TYR A 139 1.18 -36.86 12.39
CA TYR A 139 1.92 -35.63 12.19
C TYR A 139 3.39 -35.89 12.54
N ARG A 140 4.26 -35.64 11.57
CA ARG A 140 5.70 -35.79 11.80
C ARG A 140 6.21 -34.55 12.49
N SER A 141 7.16 -34.73 13.39
CA SER A 141 7.96 -33.61 13.84
C SER A 141 8.70 -33.04 12.64
N PHE A 142 8.68 -31.72 12.52
CA PHE A 142 9.44 -30.99 11.53
C PHE A 142 10.13 -29.82 12.23
N THR A 143 11.17 -29.30 11.59
CA THR A 143 11.84 -28.07 11.99
C THR A 143 12.04 -27.22 10.75
N VAL A 144 11.73 -25.94 10.85
CA VAL A 144 12.00 -24.96 9.79
C VAL A 144 13.18 -24.11 10.22
N GLU A 145 14.22 -24.10 9.41
CA GLU A 145 15.39 -23.23 9.61
C GLU A 145 15.64 -22.44 8.34
N ASN A 146 15.55 -21.11 8.42
CA ASN A 146 15.50 -20.24 7.24
C ASN A 146 14.41 -20.74 6.28
N LEU A 147 14.69 -20.94 4.99
CA LEU A 147 13.74 -21.41 3.98
C LEU A 147 13.78 -22.94 3.78
N VAL A 148 14.33 -23.68 4.75
CA VAL A 148 14.50 -25.14 4.65
C VAL A 148 13.65 -25.83 5.70
N LEU A 149 12.72 -26.67 5.24
CA LEU A 149 11.90 -27.56 6.05
C LEU A 149 12.61 -28.90 6.19
N THR A 150 12.99 -29.27 7.41
CA THR A 150 13.52 -30.61 7.72
C THR A 150 12.41 -31.48 8.29
N VAL A 151 12.13 -32.61 7.63
CA VAL A 151 11.09 -33.55 8.05
C VAL A 151 11.72 -34.73 8.79
N ASP A 152 11.19 -35.13 9.96
CA ASP A 152 11.62 -36.37 10.64
C ASP A 152 11.11 -37.59 9.87
N TYR A 153 11.92 -38.04 8.91
CA TYR A 153 11.70 -39.27 8.17
C TYR A 153 12.68 -40.36 8.59
N ARG A 154 12.15 -41.47 9.11
CA ARG A 154 12.96 -42.55 9.71
C ARG A 154 13.21 -43.73 8.79
N SER A 155 12.45 -43.90 7.71
CA SER A 155 12.46 -45.12 6.88
C SER A 155 13.43 -45.11 5.70
N GLY A 156 14.22 -44.05 5.53
CA GLY A 156 15.11 -43.88 4.37
C GLY A 156 14.32 -43.52 3.12
N ILE A 157 14.53 -42.31 2.59
CA ILE A 157 13.77 -41.80 1.44
C ILE A 157 14.22 -42.58 0.19
N PRO A 158 13.29 -43.14 -0.59
CA PRO A 158 13.64 -43.88 -1.81
C PRO A 158 14.28 -42.95 -2.84
N ASP A 159 15.04 -43.49 -3.79
CA ASP A 159 15.65 -42.73 -4.89
C ASP A 159 14.56 -42.16 -5.82
N SER A 160 14.47 -40.83 -5.89
CA SER A 160 13.49 -40.07 -6.67
C SER A 160 13.60 -40.29 -8.19
N GLY A 161 14.70 -40.88 -8.68
CA GLY A 161 14.82 -41.31 -10.07
C GLY A 161 14.02 -42.59 -10.38
N THR A 162 13.46 -43.24 -9.36
CA THR A 162 12.62 -44.43 -9.54
C THR A 162 11.17 -44.02 -9.81
N ALA A 163 10.56 -44.52 -10.88
CA ALA A 163 9.22 -44.12 -11.35
C ALA A 163 8.06 -44.28 -10.33
N ASN A 164 8.25 -45.04 -9.25
CA ASN A 164 7.26 -45.24 -8.18
C ASN A 164 7.83 -44.89 -6.80
N ALA A 165 8.81 -43.98 -6.74
CA ALA A 165 9.40 -43.56 -5.48
C ALA A 165 8.34 -42.79 -4.68
N ASN A 166 8.07 -43.23 -3.45
CA ASN A 166 7.22 -42.48 -2.53
C ASN A 166 8.02 -41.33 -1.89
N ILE A 167 8.11 -40.21 -2.61
CA ILE A 167 8.91 -39.02 -2.26
C ILE A 167 8.05 -37.78 -2.00
N GLU A 168 6.75 -37.87 -2.23
CA GLU A 168 5.81 -36.79 -2.01
C GLU A 168 5.60 -36.52 -0.51
N VAL A 169 5.45 -35.24 -0.18
CA VAL A 169 5.18 -34.74 1.15
C VAL A 169 4.13 -33.65 1.04
N ASN A 170 3.03 -33.82 1.76
CA ASN A 170 2.03 -32.78 1.90
C ASN A 170 2.44 -31.83 3.02
N VAL A 171 2.59 -30.55 2.68
CA VAL A 171 2.96 -29.49 3.59
C VAL A 171 1.80 -28.50 3.64
N TRP A 172 1.26 -28.28 4.84
CA TRP A 172 0.21 -27.29 5.04
C TRP A 172 0.84 -25.95 5.40
N PHE A 173 0.52 -24.94 4.60
CA PHE A 173 0.97 -23.57 4.79
C PHE A 173 -0.16 -22.70 5.31
N ASP A 174 0.13 -21.94 6.36
CA ASP A 174 -0.61 -20.76 6.78
C ASP A 174 -0.25 -19.62 5.81
N ARG A 175 -1.17 -19.30 4.90
CA ARG A 175 -1.01 -18.29 3.85
C ARG A 175 -1.89 -17.08 4.09
N LYS A 176 -1.57 -15.99 3.41
CA LYS A 176 -2.39 -14.79 3.36
C LYS A 176 -3.74 -15.09 2.69
N HIS A 177 -4.82 -14.61 3.29
CA HIS A 177 -6.12 -14.57 2.62
C HIS A 177 -6.09 -13.73 1.35
N GLN A 178 -6.77 -14.23 0.33
CA GLN A 178 -6.89 -13.61 -0.98
C GLN A 178 -8.35 -13.26 -1.28
N VAL A 179 -8.53 -12.17 -2.03
CA VAL A 179 -9.81 -11.71 -2.59
C VAL A 179 -9.59 -11.56 -4.09
N ASN A 180 -10.44 -12.22 -4.87
CA ASN A 180 -10.33 -12.23 -6.30
C ASN A 180 -10.80 -10.89 -6.89
N GLN A 181 -10.03 -10.35 -7.84
CA GLN A 181 -10.33 -9.09 -8.50
C GLN A 181 -11.28 -9.23 -9.69
N LEU A 182 -11.53 -10.47 -10.14
CA LEU A 182 -12.37 -10.75 -11.30
C LEU A 182 -13.82 -10.31 -11.06
N THR A 183 -14.41 -9.68 -12.08
CA THR A 183 -15.81 -9.29 -12.05
C THR A 183 -16.74 -10.44 -12.39
N ASP A 184 -16.28 -11.38 -13.20
CA ASP A 184 -16.92 -12.66 -13.45
C ASP A 184 -16.04 -13.79 -12.91
N LEU A 185 -16.65 -14.71 -12.18
CA LEU A 185 -15.95 -15.83 -11.54
C LEU A 185 -16.21 -17.14 -12.29
N ALA A 186 -17.06 -17.11 -13.31
CA ALA A 186 -17.39 -18.27 -14.12
C ALA A 186 -16.56 -18.28 -15.40
N GLY A 187 -15.94 -19.41 -15.68
CA GLY A 187 -15.40 -19.76 -16.99
C GLY A 187 -15.85 -21.18 -17.35
N GLU A 188 -15.48 -21.65 -18.52
CA GLU A 188 -15.72 -23.04 -18.93
C GLU A 188 -14.42 -23.65 -19.46
N VAL A 189 -14.31 -24.96 -19.34
CA VAL A 189 -13.20 -25.72 -19.95
C VAL A 189 -13.43 -25.77 -21.45
N ASP A 190 -12.48 -25.28 -22.26
CA ASP A 190 -12.56 -25.34 -23.72
C ASP A 190 -11.54 -26.34 -24.28
N LEU A 191 -12.01 -27.42 -24.89
CA LEU A 191 -11.15 -28.48 -25.42
C LEU A 191 -11.34 -28.65 -26.92
N PRO A 192 -10.33 -28.33 -27.76
CA PRO A 192 -10.48 -28.36 -29.21
C PRO A 192 -10.68 -29.75 -29.82
N ALA A 193 -10.53 -30.84 -29.05
CA ALA A 193 -11.14 -32.16 -29.23
C ALA A 193 -10.46 -33.17 -28.27
N GLY A 194 -11.23 -33.86 -27.41
CA GLY A 194 -10.76 -35.13 -26.80
C GLY A 194 -10.78 -35.27 -25.28
N GLY A 195 -11.22 -34.28 -24.50
CA GLY A 195 -11.16 -34.37 -23.04
C GLY A 195 -9.73 -34.24 -22.51
N ASN A 196 -9.54 -33.58 -21.36
CA ASN A 196 -8.26 -33.61 -20.68
C ASN A 196 -8.21 -34.83 -19.77
N ALA A 197 -7.15 -35.64 -19.89
CA ALA A 197 -6.95 -36.82 -19.07
C ALA A 197 -6.63 -36.47 -17.61
N ALA A 198 -6.81 -37.43 -16.71
CA ALA A 198 -6.30 -37.32 -15.34
C ALA A 198 -4.77 -37.13 -15.35
N GLY A 199 -4.25 -36.38 -14.38
CA GLY A 199 -2.83 -36.07 -14.22
C GLY A 199 -2.35 -34.80 -14.96
N ILE A 200 -3.22 -34.14 -15.72
CA ILE A 200 -2.88 -32.88 -16.40
C ILE A 200 -2.95 -31.70 -15.40
N SER A 201 -2.02 -30.75 -15.52
CA SER A 201 -1.91 -29.53 -14.70
C SER A 201 -2.07 -28.23 -15.51
N THR A 202 -2.39 -28.34 -16.80
CA THR A 202 -2.64 -27.20 -17.70
C THR A 202 -3.93 -27.46 -18.47
N ILE A 203 -4.86 -26.52 -18.43
CA ILE A 203 -6.10 -26.60 -19.21
C ILE A 203 -6.34 -25.29 -19.95
N HIS A 204 -6.98 -25.40 -21.11
CA HIS A 204 -7.50 -24.25 -21.84
C HIS A 204 -8.91 -23.94 -21.32
N ILE A 205 -9.20 -22.66 -21.12
CA ILE A 205 -10.47 -22.17 -20.59
C ILE A 205 -11.02 -21.07 -21.49
N ASP A 206 -12.34 -20.95 -21.55
CA ASP A 206 -13.05 -19.86 -22.20
C ASP A 206 -14.10 -19.21 -21.25
N GLY A 207 -14.90 -18.29 -21.78
CA GLY A 207 -15.98 -17.63 -21.03
C GLY A 207 -15.53 -16.51 -20.08
N MET A 208 -14.22 -16.27 -19.95
CA MET A 208 -13.66 -15.19 -19.13
C MET A 208 -13.67 -13.85 -19.88
N GLY A 209 -13.48 -12.71 -19.19
CA GLY A 209 -13.37 -11.41 -19.87
C GLY A 209 -12.09 -11.28 -20.70
N ALA A 210 -12.17 -10.65 -21.89
CA ALA A 210 -11.07 -10.49 -22.85
C ALA A 210 -9.81 -9.75 -22.33
N SER A 211 -9.88 -9.18 -21.13
CA SER A 211 -8.77 -8.48 -20.47
C SER A 211 -8.60 -8.92 -19.01
N ASP A 212 -9.21 -10.04 -18.63
CA ASP A 212 -9.09 -10.56 -17.28
C ASP A 212 -7.69 -11.12 -17.06
N VAL A 213 -7.11 -10.73 -15.92
CA VAL A 213 -5.82 -11.23 -15.46
C VAL A 213 -6.09 -12.13 -14.26
N LEU A 214 -5.91 -13.43 -14.50
CA LEU A 214 -5.92 -14.45 -13.46
C LEU A 214 -4.57 -14.38 -12.77
N VAL A 215 -4.58 -14.02 -11.50
CA VAL A 215 -3.34 -13.90 -10.72
C VAL A 215 -2.93 -15.28 -10.24
N GLU A 216 -1.62 -15.54 -10.15
CA GLU A 216 -1.08 -16.69 -9.44
C GLU A 216 -1.76 -16.85 -8.07
N ASP A 217 -1.87 -18.09 -7.61
CA ASP A 217 -2.55 -18.48 -6.38
C ASP A 217 -4.08 -18.35 -6.38
N SER A 218 -4.70 -17.83 -7.44
CA SER A 218 -6.17 -17.80 -7.51
C SER A 218 -6.73 -19.22 -7.40
N GLU A 219 -7.69 -19.39 -6.50
CA GLU A 219 -8.32 -20.68 -6.26
C GLU A 219 -9.58 -20.86 -7.11
N PHE A 220 -9.85 -22.08 -7.57
CA PHE A 220 -11.03 -22.40 -8.36
C PHE A 220 -11.47 -23.86 -8.19
N THR A 221 -12.70 -24.12 -8.59
CA THR A 221 -13.27 -25.47 -8.66
C THR A 221 -13.72 -25.78 -10.08
N ILE A 222 -13.63 -27.04 -10.49
CA ILE A 222 -14.15 -27.54 -11.77
C ILE A 222 -15.38 -28.39 -11.48
N ALA A 223 -16.48 -28.15 -12.19
CA ALA A 223 -17.70 -28.94 -12.08
C ALA A 223 -17.43 -30.43 -12.30
N GLY A 224 -18.06 -31.29 -11.50
CA GLY A 224 -17.88 -32.74 -11.58
C GLY A 224 -16.61 -33.28 -10.91
N LEU A 225 -15.63 -32.44 -10.61
CA LEU A 225 -14.45 -32.82 -9.83
C LEU A 225 -14.61 -32.49 -8.35
N ARG A 226 -13.86 -33.21 -7.51
CA ARG A 226 -13.74 -32.93 -6.09
C ARG A 226 -12.38 -32.29 -5.84
N GLY A 227 -12.39 -31.15 -5.17
CA GLY A 227 -11.16 -30.49 -4.77
C GLY A 227 -11.19 -29.00 -5.06
N LEU A 228 -10.15 -28.35 -4.59
CA LEU A 228 -9.85 -26.96 -4.84
C LEU A 228 -8.53 -26.94 -5.62
N TYR A 229 -8.50 -26.22 -6.72
CA TYR A 229 -7.33 -26.03 -7.55
C TYR A 229 -6.79 -24.62 -7.33
N ARG A 230 -5.48 -24.47 -7.41
CA ARG A 230 -4.77 -23.20 -7.25
C ARG A 230 -3.93 -22.94 -8.49
N LEU A 231 -4.01 -21.74 -9.05
CA LEU A 231 -3.14 -21.35 -10.16
C LEU A 231 -1.67 -21.33 -9.73
N THR A 232 -0.80 -21.95 -10.52
CA THR A 232 0.66 -21.94 -10.28
C THR A 232 1.37 -20.81 -10.99
N ASP A 233 0.72 -20.19 -11.97
CA ASP A 233 1.24 -19.03 -12.70
C ASP A 233 0.08 -18.05 -12.96
N ALA A 234 0.41 -16.77 -13.07
CA ALA A 234 -0.54 -15.78 -13.58
C ALA A 234 -0.83 -16.03 -15.08
N SER A 235 -2.08 -15.88 -15.48
CA SER A 235 -2.51 -16.00 -16.88
C SER A 235 -3.34 -14.79 -17.30
N THR A 236 -3.08 -14.29 -18.51
CA THR A 236 -3.85 -13.20 -19.10
C THR A 236 -4.75 -13.76 -20.19
N MET A 237 -6.06 -13.59 -20.03
CA MET A 237 -7.02 -14.04 -21.03
C MET A 237 -6.90 -13.17 -22.28
N SER A 238 -7.03 -13.80 -23.45
CA SER A 238 -7.04 -13.11 -24.75
C SER A 238 -8.24 -13.59 -25.55
N SER A 239 -9.04 -12.67 -26.09
CA SER A 239 -10.26 -13.03 -26.83
C SER A 239 -11.28 -13.86 -26.03
N ASN A 240 -11.30 -13.71 -24.70
CA ASN A 240 -12.13 -14.47 -23.74
C ASN A 240 -11.67 -15.92 -23.47
N GLU A 241 -10.49 -16.32 -23.93
CA GLU A 241 -9.93 -17.66 -23.74
C GLU A 241 -8.44 -17.62 -23.35
N GLY A 242 -7.93 -18.71 -22.79
CA GLY A 242 -6.51 -18.82 -22.43
C GLY A 242 -6.15 -20.10 -21.68
N ASP A 243 -4.85 -20.39 -21.62
CA ASP A 243 -4.33 -21.51 -20.84
C ASP A 243 -4.10 -21.11 -19.38
N ILE A 244 -4.43 -22.00 -18.45
CA ILE A 244 -4.11 -21.85 -17.04
C ILE A 244 -3.31 -23.05 -16.55
N ASN A 245 -2.27 -22.77 -15.74
CA ASN A 245 -1.49 -23.78 -15.04
C ASN A 245 -1.95 -23.83 -13.58
N PHE A 246 -2.15 -25.03 -13.04
CA PHE A 246 -2.71 -25.20 -11.70
C PHE A 246 -2.23 -26.47 -11.00
N TYR A 247 -2.43 -26.47 -9.69
CA TYR A 247 -2.12 -27.56 -8.79
C TYR A 247 -3.29 -27.79 -7.81
N PRO A 248 -3.59 -29.04 -7.39
CA PRO A 248 -3.00 -30.30 -7.85
C PRO A 248 -3.39 -30.65 -9.30
N PRO A 249 -2.69 -31.57 -9.98
CA PRO A 249 -3.13 -32.09 -11.27
C PRO A 249 -4.53 -32.71 -11.19
N LEU A 250 -5.24 -32.78 -12.32
CA LEU A 250 -6.59 -33.31 -12.38
C LEU A 250 -6.66 -34.75 -11.86
N GLN A 251 -7.54 -35.02 -10.89
CA GLN A 251 -7.71 -36.37 -10.35
C GLN A 251 -8.46 -37.29 -11.32
N ASN A 252 -9.35 -36.74 -12.13
CA ASN A 252 -10.12 -37.45 -13.15
C ASN A 252 -10.13 -36.65 -14.45
N ALA A 253 -10.49 -37.31 -15.55
CA ALA A 253 -10.68 -36.61 -16.80
C ALA A 253 -11.85 -35.60 -16.70
N ILE A 254 -11.70 -34.47 -17.40
CA ILE A 254 -12.73 -33.43 -17.53
C ILE A 254 -13.26 -33.38 -18.96
N LEU A 255 -14.48 -32.88 -19.11
CA LEU A 255 -15.14 -32.72 -20.39
C LEU A 255 -15.10 -31.26 -20.86
N ASP A 256 -15.28 -31.10 -22.16
CA ASP A 256 -15.52 -29.81 -22.79
C ASP A 256 -16.80 -29.17 -22.22
N GLY A 257 -16.77 -27.89 -21.89
CA GLY A 257 -17.85 -27.14 -21.27
C GLY A 257 -18.05 -27.39 -19.77
N ASP A 258 -17.15 -28.13 -19.10
CA ASP A 258 -17.22 -28.25 -17.63
C ASP A 258 -17.01 -26.87 -17.00
N ALA A 259 -17.96 -26.44 -16.16
CA ALA A 259 -17.92 -25.10 -15.57
C ALA A 259 -16.76 -24.96 -14.58
N ILE A 260 -16.00 -23.89 -14.73
CA ILE A 260 -14.96 -23.44 -13.82
C ILE A 260 -15.53 -22.31 -12.97
N THR A 261 -15.31 -22.38 -11.66
CA THR A 261 -15.74 -21.32 -10.74
C THR A 261 -14.58 -20.90 -9.86
N PHE A 262 -14.11 -19.67 -10.06
CA PHE A 262 -13.10 -19.05 -9.21
C PHE A 262 -13.69 -18.69 -7.85
N VAL A 263 -12.90 -18.90 -6.79
CA VAL A 263 -13.25 -18.50 -5.44
C VAL A 263 -13.17 -16.98 -5.35
N SER A 264 -14.27 -16.34 -4.96
CA SER A 264 -14.33 -14.88 -4.82
C SER A 264 -13.43 -14.36 -3.70
N SER A 265 -13.37 -15.10 -2.60
CA SER A 265 -12.60 -14.76 -1.42
C SER A 265 -12.36 -16.01 -0.58
N THR A 266 -11.15 -16.15 -0.09
CA THR A 266 -10.76 -17.19 0.88
C THR A 266 -11.23 -16.87 2.31
N LEU A 267 -11.79 -15.67 2.53
CA LEU A 267 -12.24 -15.22 3.84
C LEU A 267 -13.54 -15.93 4.24
N SER A 268 -13.64 -16.34 5.50
CA SER A 268 -14.93 -16.66 6.09
C SER A 268 -15.80 -15.39 6.22
N ARG A 269 -17.13 -15.54 6.26
CA ARG A 269 -18.06 -14.39 6.42
C ARG A 269 -17.74 -13.48 7.61
N SER A 270 -17.19 -14.04 8.69
CA SER A 270 -16.78 -13.24 9.86
C SER A 270 -15.52 -12.45 9.57
N LEU A 271 -14.52 -13.07 8.92
CA LEU A 271 -13.26 -12.42 8.56
C LEU A 271 -13.47 -11.36 7.49
N GLU A 272 -14.36 -11.60 6.52
CA GLU A 272 -14.72 -10.63 5.48
C GLU A 272 -15.17 -9.30 6.10
N ARG A 273 -16.10 -9.36 7.07
CA ARG A 273 -16.54 -8.17 7.79
C ARG A 273 -15.38 -7.50 8.54
N GLN A 274 -14.49 -8.27 9.15
CA GLN A 274 -13.36 -7.75 9.90
C GLN A 274 -12.35 -7.06 8.98
N VAL A 275 -12.01 -7.65 7.83
CA VAL A 275 -11.15 -7.05 6.79
C VAL A 275 -11.75 -5.74 6.30
N VAL A 276 -13.04 -5.73 5.93
CA VAL A 276 -13.71 -4.49 5.47
C VAL A 276 -13.66 -3.39 6.53
N GLU A 277 -13.97 -3.73 7.79
CA GLU A 277 -13.93 -2.79 8.90
C GLU A 277 -12.51 -2.29 9.21
N PHE A 278 -11.50 -3.16 9.07
CA PHE A 278 -10.10 -2.85 9.27
C PHE A 278 -9.55 -1.95 8.16
N THR A 279 -9.82 -2.31 6.90
CA THR A 279 -9.51 -1.50 5.70
C THR A 279 -10.13 -0.10 5.81
N ALA A 280 -11.38 0.00 6.23
CA ALA A 280 -12.04 1.28 6.45
C ALA A 280 -11.35 2.11 7.54
N GLY A 281 -10.93 1.46 8.65
CA GLY A 281 -10.16 2.09 9.72
C GLY A 281 -8.82 2.65 9.22
N ARG A 282 -8.06 1.84 8.49
CA ARG A 282 -6.78 2.22 7.88
C ARG A 282 -6.92 3.34 6.85
N ALA A 283 -7.87 3.21 5.93
CA ALA A 283 -8.16 4.22 4.92
C ALA A 283 -8.54 5.56 5.54
N THR A 284 -9.22 5.53 6.69
CA THR A 284 -9.59 6.74 7.43
C THR A 284 -8.40 7.41 8.10
N ILE A 285 -7.49 6.63 8.71
CA ILE A 285 -6.24 7.17 9.29
C ILE A 285 -5.35 7.77 8.20
N SER A 286 -5.17 7.04 7.10
CA SER A 286 -4.40 7.50 5.94
C SER A 286 -4.96 8.82 5.39
N LYS A 287 -6.29 8.94 5.28
CA LYS A 287 -6.92 10.19 4.85
C LYS A 287 -6.69 11.33 5.85
N GLY A 288 -6.72 11.04 7.14
CA GLY A 288 -6.38 12.03 8.17
C GLY A 288 -4.99 12.64 7.96
N ALA A 289 -4.00 11.85 7.55
CA ALA A 289 -2.66 12.36 7.25
C ALA A 289 -2.64 13.33 6.05
N LEU A 290 -3.50 13.11 5.04
CA LEU A 290 -3.64 14.02 3.91
C LEU A 290 -4.29 15.36 4.33
N LEU A 291 -5.25 15.34 5.25
CA LEU A 291 -5.85 16.56 5.79
C LEU A 291 -4.84 17.41 6.59
N LEU A 292 -3.84 16.79 7.23
CA LEU A 292 -2.73 17.54 7.83
C LEU A 292 -1.89 18.28 6.78
N ARG A 293 -1.77 17.77 5.55
CA ARG A 293 -1.10 18.51 4.46
C ARG A 293 -1.89 19.75 4.07
N GLU A 294 -3.22 19.70 4.13
CA GLU A 294 -4.07 20.89 3.92
C GLU A 294 -3.84 21.95 5.00
N ALA A 295 -3.47 21.57 6.22
CA ALA A 295 -3.04 22.51 7.26
C ALA A 295 -1.81 23.34 6.84
N ASN A 296 -0.84 22.71 6.17
CA ASN A 296 0.34 23.41 5.63
C ASN A 296 -0.04 24.39 4.50
N SER A 297 -1.04 24.04 3.69
CA SER A 297 -1.63 24.97 2.72
C SER A 297 -2.29 26.16 3.42
N ALA A 298 -2.99 25.95 4.54
CA ALA A 298 -3.59 27.02 5.34
C ALA A 298 -2.52 27.99 5.90
N ILE A 299 -1.41 27.45 6.41
CA ILE A 299 -0.27 28.26 6.87
C ILE A 299 0.27 29.14 5.73
N THR A 300 0.36 28.59 4.52
CA THR A 300 0.80 29.32 3.32
C THR A 300 -0.19 30.43 2.94
N SER A 301 -1.51 30.15 3.03
CA SER A 301 -2.57 31.13 2.81
C SER A 301 -2.50 32.29 3.82
N VAL A 302 -2.25 31.99 5.11
CA VAL A 302 -2.07 33.01 6.16
C VAL A 302 -0.84 33.88 5.89
N ALA A 303 0.29 33.30 5.51
CA ALA A 303 1.49 34.05 5.15
C ALA A 303 1.27 34.99 3.95
N SER A 304 0.47 34.55 2.98
CA SER A 304 0.06 35.37 1.83
C SER A 304 -0.84 36.54 2.25
N SER A 305 -1.78 36.30 3.16
CA SER A 305 -2.61 37.36 3.75
C SER A 305 -1.76 38.42 4.47
N ALA A 306 -0.80 37.99 5.30
CA ALA A 306 0.12 38.91 5.98
C ALA A 306 0.93 39.76 5.00
N THR A 307 1.38 39.18 3.89
CA THR A 307 2.09 39.90 2.82
C THR A 307 1.20 40.96 2.17
N ALA A 308 -0.05 40.60 1.85
CA ALA A 308 -1.03 41.54 1.29
C ALA A 308 -1.32 42.72 2.25
N LEU A 309 -1.42 42.46 3.56
CA LEU A 309 -1.59 43.50 4.58
C LEU A 309 -0.37 44.43 4.68
N GLY A 310 0.84 43.89 4.56
CA GLY A 310 2.05 44.70 4.47
C GLY A 310 2.02 45.69 3.29
N LEU A 311 1.46 45.28 2.14
CA LEU A 311 1.26 46.17 0.99
C LEU A 311 0.20 47.24 1.26
N VAL A 312 -0.89 46.89 1.96
CA VAL A 312 -1.91 47.87 2.37
C VAL A 312 -1.25 48.92 3.27
N ALA A 313 -0.55 48.51 4.33
CA ALA A 313 0.13 49.41 5.25
C ALA A 313 1.10 50.36 4.52
N ALA A 314 1.89 49.83 3.57
CA ALA A 314 2.81 50.64 2.77
C ALA A 314 2.09 51.68 1.87
N LYS A 315 0.98 51.30 1.22
CA LYS A 315 0.17 52.22 0.40
C LYS A 315 -0.49 53.30 1.25
N VAL A 316 -1.01 52.92 2.41
CA VAL A 316 -1.64 53.83 3.38
C VAL A 316 -0.63 54.83 3.92
N LEU A 317 0.56 54.38 4.31
CA LEU A 317 1.61 55.25 4.80
C LEU A 317 2.06 56.24 3.71
N ARG A 318 2.23 55.78 2.47
CA ARG A 318 2.54 56.66 1.33
C ARG A 318 1.45 57.71 1.14
N GLN A 319 0.19 57.31 1.22
CA GLN A 319 -0.93 58.24 1.09
C GLN A 319 -0.91 59.33 2.18
N LEU A 320 -0.58 58.95 3.41
CA LEU A 320 -0.44 59.89 4.51
C LEU A 320 0.70 60.89 4.25
N THR A 321 1.83 60.43 3.72
CA THR A 321 2.94 61.29 3.30
C THR A 321 2.53 62.26 2.20
N ASP A 322 1.92 61.77 1.11
CA ASP A 322 1.51 62.60 -0.03
C ASP A 322 0.48 63.67 0.39
N LEU A 323 -0.43 63.34 1.33
CA LEU A 323 -1.39 64.29 1.89
C LEU A 323 -0.74 65.30 2.83
N SER A 324 0.23 64.88 3.64
CA SER A 324 0.99 65.77 4.50
C SER A 324 1.74 66.81 3.65
N ASP A 325 2.35 66.37 2.54
CA ASP A 325 3.05 67.26 1.62
C ASP A 325 2.07 68.20 0.89
N GLY A 326 0.92 67.70 0.45
CA GLY A 326 -0.14 68.53 -0.13
C GLY A 326 -0.78 69.53 0.86
N ARG A 327 -0.79 69.24 2.16
CA ARG A 327 -1.27 70.16 3.21
C ARG A 327 -0.41 71.41 3.35
N ILE A 328 0.90 71.27 3.13
CA ILE A 328 1.84 72.40 3.17
C ILE A 328 1.51 73.41 2.06
N GLU A 329 1.00 72.95 0.92
CA GLU A 329 0.62 73.79 -0.23
C GLU A 329 -0.82 74.35 -0.17
N ALA A 330 -1.75 73.75 0.59
CA ALA A 330 -3.18 74.08 0.54
C ALA A 330 -3.78 74.52 1.89
N SER A 331 -3.36 75.67 2.43
CA SER A 331 -3.87 76.26 3.69
C SER A 331 -5.36 76.74 3.67
N LYS A 332 -6.24 76.22 2.79
CA LYS A 332 -7.65 76.67 2.68
C LYS A 332 -8.73 75.57 2.77
N VAL A 333 -8.39 74.30 3.00
CA VAL A 333 -9.37 73.18 3.09
C VAL A 333 -9.14 72.35 4.37
N ALA A 334 -9.05 73.00 5.53
CA ALA A 334 -8.48 72.40 6.74
C ALA A 334 -9.32 71.28 7.38
N THR A 335 -10.65 71.41 7.43
CA THR A 335 -11.50 70.52 8.25
C THR A 335 -11.78 69.18 7.58
N SER A 336 -12.29 69.14 6.34
CA SER A 336 -12.60 67.88 5.64
C SER A 336 -11.35 67.04 5.37
N LEU A 337 -10.19 67.67 5.18
CA LEU A 337 -8.92 66.96 5.01
C LEU A 337 -8.41 66.40 6.35
N ALA A 338 -8.61 67.11 7.46
CA ALA A 338 -8.27 66.59 8.79
C ALA A 338 -9.14 65.39 9.18
N ASP A 339 -10.44 65.41 8.84
CA ASP A 339 -11.35 64.29 9.09
C ASP A 339 -10.99 63.07 8.21
N GLY A 340 -10.66 63.28 6.94
CA GLY A 340 -10.18 62.20 6.06
C GLY A 340 -8.87 61.56 6.57
N VAL A 341 -7.92 62.36 7.04
CA VAL A 341 -6.67 61.88 7.65
C VAL A 341 -6.94 61.06 8.92
N LYS A 342 -7.86 61.52 9.77
CA LYS A 342 -8.26 60.79 10.98
C LYS A 342 -8.84 59.41 10.65
N GLU A 343 -9.64 59.29 9.59
CA GLU A 343 -10.15 57.99 9.14
C GLU A 343 -9.05 57.09 8.55
N ILE A 344 -8.03 57.67 7.90
CA ILE A 344 -6.84 56.94 7.47
C ILE A 344 -6.02 56.42 8.66
N ASP A 345 -5.80 57.25 9.68
CA ASP A 345 -5.09 56.84 10.91
C ASP A 345 -5.84 55.69 11.60
N ASN A 346 -7.17 55.81 11.68
CA ASN A 346 -8.03 54.75 12.21
C ASN A 346 -7.97 53.46 11.35
N MET A 347 -7.83 53.55 10.03
CA MET A 347 -7.58 52.39 9.17
C MET A 347 -6.23 51.75 9.47
N GLY A 348 -5.17 52.55 9.64
CA GLY A 348 -3.84 52.07 10.04
C GLY A 348 -3.91 51.24 11.33
N LEU A 349 -4.58 51.77 12.35
CA LEU A 349 -4.80 51.05 13.62
C LEU A 349 -5.56 49.72 13.43
N GLY A 350 -6.55 49.69 12.54
CA GLY A 350 -7.29 48.47 12.22
C GLY A 350 -6.44 47.40 11.53
N ILE A 351 -5.52 47.83 10.65
CA ILE A 351 -4.55 46.95 9.97
C ILE A 351 -3.53 46.41 10.97
N ASP A 352 -2.99 47.27 11.83
CA ASP A 352 -2.03 46.87 12.86
C ASP A 352 -2.64 45.83 13.81
N GLN A 353 -3.90 46.04 14.20
CA GLN A 353 -4.65 45.08 15.01
C GLN A 353 -4.86 43.74 14.28
N ALA A 354 -5.22 43.77 12.99
CA ALA A 354 -5.38 42.54 12.19
C ALA A 354 -4.06 41.79 12.03
N THR A 355 -2.95 42.51 11.79
CA THR A 355 -1.60 41.95 11.71
C THR A 355 -1.21 41.28 13.03
N ALA A 356 -1.41 41.95 14.16
CA ALA A 356 -1.12 41.40 15.48
C ALA A 356 -1.93 40.11 15.77
N MET A 357 -3.22 40.09 15.41
CA MET A 357 -4.07 38.89 15.56
C MET A 357 -3.62 37.73 14.67
N ILE A 358 -3.16 38.02 13.44
CA ILE A 358 -2.63 37.01 12.53
C ILE A 358 -1.30 36.44 13.06
N ASP A 359 -0.41 37.31 13.55
CA ASP A 359 0.87 36.88 14.13
C ASP A 359 0.69 36.03 15.39
N GLU A 360 -0.24 36.41 16.26
CA GLU A 360 -0.63 35.61 17.42
C GLU A 360 -1.23 34.26 16.98
N GLY A 361 -2.13 34.28 16.01
CA GLY A 361 -2.73 33.07 15.42
C GLY A 361 -1.69 32.13 14.82
N ARG A 362 -0.67 32.65 14.13
CA ARG A 362 0.46 31.89 13.60
C ARG A 362 1.32 31.28 14.71
N GLY A 363 1.59 32.05 15.76
CA GLY A 363 2.32 31.57 16.93
C GLY A 363 1.58 30.43 17.66
N LEU A 364 0.25 30.47 17.69
CA LEU A 364 -0.58 29.40 18.23
C LEU A 364 -0.66 28.21 17.29
N ALA A 365 -0.84 28.41 15.98
CA ALA A 365 -0.87 27.35 14.96
C ALA A 365 0.40 26.48 15.00
N ASN A 366 1.56 27.11 15.17
CA ASN A 366 2.84 26.40 15.32
C ASN A 366 2.99 25.63 16.66
N LYS A 367 2.10 25.87 17.63
CA LYS A 367 2.09 25.23 18.95
C LYS A 367 0.96 24.21 19.12
N VAL A 368 -0.01 24.13 18.21
CA VAL A 368 -1.12 23.18 18.33
C VAL A 368 -0.63 21.77 17.98
N ASN A 369 -0.10 21.07 18.97
CA ASN A 369 0.15 19.63 18.84
C ASN A 369 -1.14 18.80 18.89
N VAL A 370 -2.23 19.29 19.51
CA VAL A 370 -3.53 18.58 19.52
C VAL A 370 -4.69 19.54 19.86
N GLY A 371 -5.61 19.80 18.92
CA GLY A 371 -7.05 20.00 19.18
C GLY A 371 -7.56 21.26 19.91
N GLY A 372 -7.06 22.46 19.60
CA GLY A 372 -7.64 23.71 20.09
C GLY A 372 -8.26 24.57 18.98
N ALA A 373 -9.49 25.06 19.19
CA ALA A 373 -10.19 26.05 18.37
C ALA A 373 -9.65 27.52 18.30
N PRO A 374 -8.56 27.96 18.99
CA PRO A 374 -8.15 29.37 18.95
C PRO A 374 -7.84 29.93 17.56
N SER A 375 -7.39 29.11 16.61
CA SER A 375 -6.96 29.55 15.28
C SER A 375 -8.14 30.08 14.43
N VAL A 376 -9.30 29.44 14.50
CA VAL A 376 -10.51 29.86 13.78
C VAL A 376 -11.08 31.16 14.35
N THR A 377 -11.10 31.29 15.68
CA THR A 377 -11.55 32.52 16.35
C THR A 377 -10.68 33.72 15.96
N LEU A 378 -9.36 33.56 15.99
CA LEU A 378 -8.42 34.64 15.62
C LEU A 378 -8.53 35.03 14.15
N ALA A 379 -8.66 34.04 13.25
CA ALA A 379 -8.85 34.33 11.82
C ALA A 379 -10.19 35.04 11.53
N ASN A 380 -11.27 34.69 12.25
CA ASN A 380 -12.55 35.40 12.16
C ASN A 380 -12.46 36.85 12.69
N LEU A 381 -11.75 37.07 13.81
CA LEU A 381 -11.52 38.41 14.35
C LEU A 381 -10.67 39.26 13.39
N ALA A 382 -9.64 38.68 12.77
CA ALA A 382 -8.87 39.33 11.72
C ALA A 382 -9.76 39.72 10.52
N ALA A 383 -10.61 38.81 10.03
CA ALA A 383 -11.54 39.11 8.96
C ALA A 383 -12.52 40.25 9.31
N GLN A 384 -13.01 40.30 10.56
CA GLN A 384 -13.85 41.40 11.04
C GLN A 384 -13.09 42.74 11.08
N ALA A 385 -11.84 42.75 11.57
CA ALA A 385 -10.99 43.94 11.60
C ALA A 385 -10.69 44.47 10.18
N LEU A 386 -10.49 43.57 9.20
CA LEU A 386 -10.33 43.94 7.80
C LEU A 386 -11.62 44.52 7.20
N GLY A 387 -12.78 43.94 7.54
CA GLY A 387 -14.09 44.49 7.16
C GLY A 387 -14.31 45.90 7.69
N ALA A 388 -13.95 46.15 8.95
CA ALA A 388 -14.02 47.48 9.56
C ALA A 388 -13.05 48.47 8.88
N SER A 389 -11.84 48.03 8.54
CA SER A 389 -10.83 48.85 7.84
C SER A 389 -11.29 49.24 6.43
N ARG A 390 -11.99 48.34 5.73
CA ARG A 390 -12.61 48.64 4.43
C ARG A 390 -13.71 49.69 4.54
N ALA A 391 -14.59 49.57 5.53
CA ALA A 391 -15.63 50.58 5.77
C ALA A 391 -15.03 51.98 6.03
N ARG A 392 -13.92 52.04 6.79
CA ARG A 392 -13.17 53.29 7.02
C ARG A 392 -12.53 53.84 5.74
N THR A 393 -12.03 52.97 4.87
CA THR A 393 -11.49 53.38 3.55
C THR A 393 -12.56 54.09 2.71
N ASP A 394 -13.78 53.54 2.69
CA ASP A 394 -14.88 54.13 1.92
C ASP A 394 -15.34 55.47 2.52
N LEU A 395 -15.35 55.61 3.85
CA LEU A 395 -15.60 56.88 4.54
C LEU A 395 -14.54 57.94 4.20
N ALA A 396 -13.26 57.58 4.25
CA ALA A 396 -12.15 58.47 3.91
C ALA A 396 -12.27 58.99 2.46
N ARG A 397 -12.61 58.11 1.51
CA ARG A 397 -12.91 58.50 0.11
C ARG A 397 -14.06 59.50 0.03
N GLY A 398 -15.11 59.31 0.84
CA GLY A 398 -16.22 60.27 0.95
C GLY A 398 -15.76 61.67 1.34
N TYR A 399 -14.89 61.77 2.35
CA TYR A 399 -14.32 63.05 2.78
C TYR A 399 -13.41 63.68 1.71
N TYR A 400 -12.59 62.89 1.02
CA TYR A 400 -11.74 63.40 -0.06
C TYR A 400 -12.54 63.91 -1.26
N ASN A 401 -13.61 63.21 -1.65
CA ASN A 401 -14.49 63.66 -2.73
C ASN A 401 -15.20 64.99 -2.37
N ALA A 402 -15.60 65.18 -1.11
CA ALA A 402 -16.15 66.44 -0.64
C ALA A 402 -15.10 67.58 -0.69
N ALA A 403 -13.84 67.29 -0.33
CA ALA A 403 -12.76 68.26 -0.37
C ALA A 403 -12.36 68.66 -1.82
N ALA A 404 -12.39 67.73 -2.77
CA ALA A 404 -12.11 67.97 -4.19
C ALA A 404 -13.05 69.01 -4.82
N GLY A 405 -14.33 69.03 -4.43
CA GLY A 405 -15.30 70.02 -4.90
C GLY A 405 -14.97 71.47 -4.52
N SER A 406 -13.98 71.69 -3.64
CA SER A 406 -13.70 72.98 -3.00
C SER A 406 -12.54 73.77 -3.65
N ASN A 407 -11.58 73.12 -4.34
CA ASN A 407 -10.39 73.79 -4.87
C ASN A 407 -9.71 72.98 -6.01
N PRO A 408 -9.41 73.58 -7.18
CA PRO A 408 -8.76 72.89 -8.31
C PRO A 408 -7.39 72.26 -8.01
N VAL A 409 -6.57 72.85 -7.13
CA VAL A 409 -5.26 72.29 -6.76
C VAL A 409 -5.43 71.04 -5.89
N SER A 410 -6.52 70.97 -5.11
CA SER A 410 -6.86 69.78 -4.32
C SER A 410 -7.25 68.59 -5.20
N ASN A 411 -7.70 68.80 -6.44
CA ASN A 411 -8.14 67.70 -7.32
C ASN A 411 -7.01 66.73 -7.68
N THR A 412 -5.79 67.21 -7.94
CA THR A 412 -4.68 66.31 -8.32
C THR A 412 -4.24 65.43 -7.15
N TYR A 413 -4.12 66.00 -5.95
CA TYR A 413 -3.76 65.24 -4.74
C TYR A 413 -4.88 64.30 -4.29
N VAL A 414 -6.14 64.72 -4.40
CA VAL A 414 -7.30 63.85 -4.12
C VAL A 414 -7.39 62.71 -5.14
N ALA A 415 -7.11 62.96 -6.42
CA ALA A 415 -7.14 61.91 -7.44
C ALA A 415 -6.05 60.85 -7.21
N LEU A 416 -4.82 61.26 -6.89
CA LEU A 416 -3.74 60.36 -6.48
C LEU A 416 -4.15 59.56 -5.24
N GLY A 417 -4.77 60.23 -4.26
CA GLY A 417 -5.22 59.59 -3.04
C GLY A 417 -6.31 58.56 -3.20
N ASN A 418 -7.31 58.89 -4.01
CA ASN A 418 -8.34 57.94 -4.40
C ASN A 418 -7.75 56.74 -5.14
N GLY A 419 -6.70 56.92 -5.94
CA GLY A 419 -5.95 55.84 -6.60
C GLY A 419 -5.25 54.90 -5.60
N GLN A 420 -4.52 55.46 -4.63
CA GLN A 420 -3.84 54.66 -3.59
C GLN A 420 -4.84 53.92 -2.70
N LEU A 421 -5.93 54.58 -2.29
CA LEU A 421 -7.00 53.97 -1.48
C LEU A 421 -7.76 52.88 -2.25
N ALA A 422 -8.00 53.06 -3.55
CA ALA A 422 -8.56 52.00 -4.38
C ALA A 422 -7.62 50.78 -4.42
N GLY A 423 -6.31 51.02 -4.61
CA GLY A 423 -5.30 49.97 -4.58
C GLY A 423 -5.15 49.29 -3.20
N ALA A 424 -5.37 50.01 -2.11
CA ALA A 424 -5.42 49.46 -0.75
C ALA A 424 -6.67 48.59 -0.55
N ASN A 425 -7.83 49.04 -1.05
CA ASN A 425 -9.09 48.28 -0.97
C ASN A 425 -9.02 46.96 -1.73
N THR A 426 -8.36 46.93 -2.89
CA THR A 426 -8.09 45.67 -3.63
C THR A 426 -7.26 44.70 -2.79
N SER A 427 -6.14 45.16 -2.23
CA SER A 427 -5.27 44.32 -1.40
C SER A 427 -5.95 43.86 -0.10
N LEU A 428 -6.83 44.68 0.50
CA LEU A 428 -7.69 44.25 1.62
C LEU A 428 -8.68 43.15 1.20
N GLY A 429 -9.24 43.24 0.00
CA GLY A 429 -10.09 42.18 -0.56
C GLY A 429 -9.35 40.86 -0.74
N GLU A 430 -8.13 40.89 -1.25
CA GLU A 430 -7.25 39.72 -1.38
C GLU A 430 -6.91 39.12 -0.02
N ALA A 431 -6.48 39.96 0.94
CA ALA A 431 -6.15 39.53 2.30
C ALA A 431 -7.34 38.85 3.01
N ALA A 432 -8.54 39.40 2.85
CA ALA A 432 -9.78 38.82 3.37
C ALA A 432 -10.11 37.47 2.70
N GLY A 433 -9.91 37.35 1.38
CA GLY A 433 -10.08 36.09 0.65
C GLY A 433 -9.13 35.00 1.14
N TYR A 434 -7.86 35.32 1.35
CA TYR A 434 -6.88 34.38 1.91
C TYR A 434 -7.20 33.97 3.35
N ALA A 435 -7.66 34.91 4.18
CA ALA A 435 -8.09 34.61 5.55
C ALA A 435 -9.30 33.66 5.59
N GLN A 436 -10.32 33.89 4.74
CA GLN A 436 -11.48 32.99 4.61
C GLN A 436 -11.09 31.59 4.14
N LYS A 437 -10.16 31.51 3.18
CA LYS A 437 -9.60 30.23 2.72
C LYS A 437 -8.90 29.50 3.87
N ALA A 438 -8.05 30.18 4.63
CA ALA A 438 -7.36 29.60 5.78
C ALA A 438 -8.34 29.11 6.87
N VAL A 439 -9.43 29.85 7.14
CA VAL A 439 -10.49 29.42 8.07
C VAL A 439 -11.13 28.11 7.61
N THR A 440 -11.43 28.00 6.31
CA THR A 440 -12.08 26.81 5.75
C THR A 440 -11.13 25.60 5.79
N GLU A 441 -9.85 25.79 5.45
CA GLU A 441 -8.83 24.75 5.52
C GLU A 441 -8.59 24.30 6.97
N LEU A 442 -8.49 25.22 7.94
CA LEU A 442 -8.33 24.90 9.36
C LEU A 442 -9.53 24.16 9.95
N ALA A 443 -10.76 24.51 9.54
CA ALA A 443 -11.96 23.80 9.98
C ALA A 443 -11.99 22.32 9.53
N ILE A 444 -11.32 21.99 8.43
CA ILE A 444 -11.15 20.60 7.97
C ILE A 444 -10.13 19.86 8.85
N VAL A 445 -9.07 20.53 9.28
CA VAL A 445 -8.02 19.95 10.15
C VAL A 445 -8.61 19.47 11.48
N ASP A 446 -9.53 20.22 12.08
CA ASP A 446 -10.19 19.82 13.34
C ASP A 446 -10.87 18.43 13.24
N ARG A 447 -11.41 18.08 12.06
CA ARG A 447 -12.03 16.77 11.82
C ARG A 447 -11.01 15.64 11.70
N THR A 448 -9.75 15.94 11.41
CA THR A 448 -8.67 14.95 11.28
C THR A 448 -8.49 14.13 12.54
N GLY A 449 -8.55 14.77 13.71
CA GLY A 449 -8.45 14.09 14.99
C GLY A 449 -9.60 13.10 15.21
N GLU A 450 -10.80 13.40 14.71
CA GLU A 450 -11.95 12.50 14.79
C GLU A 450 -11.78 11.29 13.88
N PHE A 451 -11.35 11.49 12.63
CA PHE A 451 -11.06 10.42 11.68
C PHE A 451 -9.99 9.46 12.21
N ARG A 452 -8.86 10.01 12.67
CA ARG A 452 -7.76 9.22 13.22
C ARG A 452 -8.23 8.40 14.43
N ARG A 453 -8.86 9.03 15.43
CA ARG A 453 -9.38 8.33 16.62
C ARG A 453 -10.43 7.28 16.27
N TRP A 454 -11.29 7.56 15.29
CA TRP A 454 -12.28 6.59 14.84
C TRP A 454 -11.60 5.37 14.20
N GLY A 455 -10.64 5.60 13.31
CA GLY A 455 -9.89 4.52 12.65
C GLY A 455 -9.08 3.69 13.64
N GLU A 456 -8.38 4.34 14.58
CA GLU A 456 -7.59 3.67 15.63
C GLU A 456 -8.50 2.78 16.51
N ARG A 457 -9.64 3.31 16.98
CA ARG A 457 -10.61 2.52 17.75
C ARG A 457 -11.18 1.36 16.95
N LYS A 458 -11.46 1.56 15.66
CA LYS A 458 -12.00 0.53 14.79
C LYS A 458 -11.00 -0.61 14.62
N MET A 459 -9.76 -0.30 14.27
CA MET A 459 -8.67 -1.28 14.12
C MET A 459 -8.39 -2.01 15.43
N ALA A 460 -8.23 -1.28 16.55
CA ALA A 460 -7.97 -1.90 17.86
C ALA A 460 -9.07 -2.88 18.27
N ARG A 461 -10.33 -2.56 18.01
CA ARG A 461 -11.46 -3.47 18.26
C ARG A 461 -11.38 -4.74 17.40
N ILE A 462 -11.03 -4.61 16.12
CA ILE A 462 -10.89 -5.77 15.22
C ILE A 462 -9.71 -6.64 15.65
N LEU A 463 -8.56 -6.05 15.95
CA LEU A 463 -7.39 -6.79 16.48
C LEU A 463 -7.73 -7.51 17.79
N GLN A 464 -8.50 -6.87 18.68
CA GLN A 464 -8.99 -7.54 19.88
C GLN A 464 -9.89 -8.74 19.56
N GLN A 465 -10.80 -8.63 18.59
CA GLN A 465 -11.67 -9.73 18.18
C GLN A 465 -10.87 -10.89 17.55
N LEU A 466 -9.88 -10.57 16.71
CA LEU A 466 -8.97 -11.54 16.11
C LEU A 466 -8.15 -12.28 17.18
N ASN A 467 -7.57 -11.54 18.12
CA ASN A 467 -6.82 -12.12 19.22
C ASN A 467 -7.68 -13.00 20.16
N LEU A 468 -8.97 -12.66 20.32
CA LEU A 468 -9.92 -13.52 21.04
C LEU A 468 -10.28 -14.80 20.27
N GLY A 469 -10.14 -14.80 18.94
CA GLY A 469 -10.28 -16.00 18.09
C GLY A 469 -9.09 -16.95 18.20
N LEU A 470 -7.91 -16.46 18.57
CA LEU A 470 -6.71 -17.28 18.71
C LEU A 470 -6.80 -18.27 19.89
N PRO A 471 -6.22 -19.48 19.74
CA PRO A 471 -5.95 -20.41 20.82
C PRO A 471 -5.22 -19.74 22.01
N PRO A 472 -5.55 -20.06 23.28
CA PRO A 472 -4.99 -19.37 24.45
C PRO A 472 -3.46 -19.35 24.55
N ASN A 473 -2.79 -20.37 24.01
CA ASN A 473 -1.33 -20.46 23.97
C ASN A 473 -0.71 -19.47 22.96
N GLN A 474 -1.36 -19.23 21.83
CA GLN A 474 -0.86 -18.33 20.77
C GLN A 474 -1.10 -16.85 21.08
N ARG A 475 -2.05 -16.51 21.97
CA ARG A 475 -2.36 -15.11 22.35
C ARG A 475 -1.19 -14.34 22.95
N ARG A 476 -0.15 -15.02 23.44
CA ARG A 476 1.04 -14.40 24.02
C ARG A 476 2.05 -13.95 22.96
N ASP A 477 2.02 -14.59 21.80
CA ASP A 477 3.00 -14.35 20.74
C ASP A 477 2.62 -13.10 19.92
N TYR A 478 1.35 -12.69 19.97
CA TYR A 478 0.87 -11.46 19.35
C TYR A 478 0.82 -10.33 20.38
N PRO A 479 1.68 -9.30 20.25
CA PRO A 479 1.67 -8.17 21.18
C PRO A 479 0.31 -7.47 21.09
N SER A 480 -0.33 -7.23 22.24
CA SER A 480 -1.48 -6.34 22.33
C SER A 480 -0.99 -4.92 22.04
N ARG A 481 -1.08 -4.50 20.78
CA ARG A 481 -0.75 -3.12 20.36
C ARG A 481 -1.78 -2.12 20.86
#